data_AF-A0A2H3JYG2-F1
#
_entry.id   AF-A0A2H3JYG2-F1
#
_cell.length_a   1.000
_cell.length_b   1.000
_cell.length_c   1.000
_cell.angle_alpha   90.00
_cell.angle_beta   90.00
_cell.angle_gamma   90.00
#
_symmetry.space_group_name_H-M   'P 1'
#
loop_
_entity.id
_entity.type
_entity.pdbx_description
1 polymer ?
#
loop_
_entity_poly.entity_id
_entity_poly.type
_entity_poly.pdbx_seq_one_letter_code
_entity_poly.pdbx_strand_id
1 'polypeptide(L)'
;CVICTDPIYGDEIRAPCGDYYDKECILDLIQAATRDESLFPPRCCRQVIPLESVIRFMSIDLIRLFHEKKKEFGTLKRVYCANPSCSRFLGEQIDGKIRHWLWPSYICDCATRTCTRCKARYSPLSHRCSAAQQDSDVLALGQTAGWQRCPGCEQLIELHHGCFHMTCRCKTEFCYVCRAKWKSCACPQWDERRL
;
A
#
# COMPACT_ATOMS: atom_id res chain seq x y z
N CYS A 1 -29.70 5.31 -3.31
CA CYS A 1 -28.31 4.87 -3.09
C CYS A 1 -27.52 6.03 -2.50
N VAL A 2 -26.64 5.77 -1.53
CA VAL A 2 -25.84 6.82 -0.86
C VAL A 2 -24.78 7.47 -1.76
N ILE A 3 -24.37 6.82 -2.86
CA ILE A 3 -23.40 7.37 -3.82
C ILE A 3 -24.08 8.21 -4.90
N CYS A 4 -24.98 7.62 -5.71
CA CYS A 4 -25.58 8.32 -6.85
C CYS A 4 -26.83 9.13 -6.50
N THR A 5 -27.37 8.99 -5.29
CA THR A 5 -28.62 9.62 -4.82
C THR A 5 -29.90 9.18 -5.53
N ASP A 6 -29.83 8.25 -6.49
CA ASP A 6 -30.99 7.72 -7.18
C ASP A 6 -31.77 6.68 -6.33
N PRO A 7 -33.08 6.50 -6.58
CA PRO A 7 -33.85 5.41 -5.99
C PRO A 7 -33.26 4.05 -6.42
N ILE A 8 -33.22 3.10 -5.49
CA ILE A 8 -32.71 1.75 -5.77
C ILE A 8 -33.88 0.91 -6.29
N TYR A 9 -33.75 0.42 -7.52
CA TYR A 9 -34.67 -0.56 -8.11
C TYR A 9 -33.92 -1.89 -8.27
N GLY A 10 -34.34 -2.93 -7.53
CA GLY A 10 -33.71 -4.26 -7.59
C GLY A 10 -32.87 -4.59 -6.34
N ASP A 11 -31.65 -5.09 -6.56
CA ASP A 11 -30.75 -5.53 -5.48
C ASP A 11 -30.31 -4.34 -4.61
N GLU A 12 -30.66 -4.39 -3.32
CA GLU A 12 -30.21 -3.44 -2.31
C GLU A 12 -29.08 -4.02 -1.46
N ILE A 13 -27.99 -3.27 -1.33
CA ILE A 13 -26.86 -3.64 -0.48
C ILE A 13 -26.79 -2.69 0.70
N ARG A 14 -27.00 -3.23 1.91
CA ARG A 14 -26.94 -2.46 3.15
C ARG A 14 -25.54 -2.54 3.78
N ALA A 15 -24.90 -1.39 3.95
CA ALA A 15 -23.63 -1.27 4.64
C ALA A 15 -23.80 -1.40 6.17
N PRO A 16 -22.72 -1.71 6.92
CA PRO A 16 -22.79 -1.86 8.39
C PRO A 16 -23.29 -0.62 9.14
N CYS A 17 -23.06 0.57 8.59
CA CYS A 17 -23.58 1.83 9.15
C CYS A 17 -25.08 2.04 8.95
N GLY A 18 -25.73 1.21 8.13
CA GLY A 18 -27.16 1.30 7.80
C GLY A 18 -27.47 1.93 6.45
N ASP A 19 -26.49 2.56 5.78
CA ASP A 19 -26.66 3.15 4.45
C ASP A 19 -26.89 2.09 3.36
N TYR A 20 -27.57 2.49 2.29
CA TYR A 20 -27.96 1.62 1.18
C TYR A 20 -27.26 2.01 -0.13
N TYR A 21 -26.80 0.99 -0.84
CA TYR A 21 -26.14 1.09 -2.14
C TYR A 21 -26.96 0.33 -3.18
N ASP A 22 -27.04 0.88 -4.39
CA ASP A 22 -27.35 0.05 -5.55
C ASP A 22 -26.14 -0.81 -5.94
N LYS A 23 -26.39 -1.82 -6.77
CA LYS A 23 -25.38 -2.77 -7.23
C LYS A 23 -24.22 -2.13 -8.00
N GLU A 24 -24.48 -1.15 -8.85
CA GLU A 24 -23.45 -0.56 -9.71
C GLU A 24 -22.47 0.27 -8.86
N CYS A 25 -23.01 1.15 -8.02
CA CYS A 25 -22.24 2.02 -7.14
C CYS A 25 -21.35 1.24 -6.16
N ILE A 26 -21.84 0.14 -5.59
CA ILE A 26 -21.02 -0.66 -4.66
C ILE A 26 -19.90 -1.40 -5.39
N LEU A 27 -20.15 -1.91 -6.59
CA LEU A 27 -19.13 -2.59 -7.39
C LEU A 27 -18.07 -1.61 -7.88
N ASP A 28 -18.47 -0.40 -8.28
CA ASP A 28 -17.55 0.67 -8.65
C ASP A 28 -16.68 1.11 -7.47
N LEU A 29 -17.25 1.22 -6.28
CA LEU A 29 -16.49 1.50 -5.05
C LEU A 29 -15.44 0.40 -4.78
N ILE A 30 -15.83 -0.87 -4.89
CA ILE A 30 -14.90 -2.00 -4.70
C ILE A 30 -13.81 -1.97 -5.77
N GLN A 31 -14.18 -1.77 -7.04
CA GLN A 31 -13.24 -1.69 -8.15
C GLN A 31 -12.26 -0.53 -7.98
N ALA A 32 -12.73 0.64 -7.54
CA ALA A 32 -11.89 1.80 -7.23
C ALA A 32 -10.91 1.48 -6.10
N ALA A 33 -11.36 0.80 -5.04
CA ALA A 33 -10.49 0.38 -3.94
C ALA A 33 -9.40 -0.62 -4.35
N THR A 34 -9.57 -1.38 -5.44
CA THR A 34 -8.48 -2.22 -5.99
C THR A 34 -7.38 -1.43 -6.69
N ARG A 35 -7.65 -0.18 -7.08
CA ARG A 35 -6.74 0.70 -7.82
C ARG A 35 -6.10 1.75 -6.91
N ASP A 36 -6.86 2.28 -5.96
CA ASP A 36 -6.39 3.26 -4.99
C ASP A 36 -6.37 2.68 -3.57
N GLU A 37 -5.15 2.51 -3.05
CA GLU A 37 -4.89 2.03 -1.69
C GLU A 37 -5.51 2.94 -0.60
N SER A 38 -5.73 4.23 -0.90
CA SER A 38 -6.38 5.17 0.04
C SER A 38 -7.83 4.78 0.35
N LEU A 39 -8.52 4.22 -0.66
CA LEU A 39 -9.88 3.71 -0.58
C LEU A 39 -9.94 2.30 0.01
N PHE A 40 -8.79 1.64 0.24
CA PHE A 40 -8.74 0.28 0.78
C PHE A 40 -8.60 0.27 2.32
N PRO A 41 -9.29 -0.65 3.03
CA PRO A 41 -10.45 -1.41 2.55
C PRO A 41 -11.65 -0.47 2.27
N PRO A 42 -12.60 -0.86 1.40
CA PRO A 42 -13.83 -0.09 1.15
C PRO A 42 -14.55 0.23 2.46
N ARG A 43 -14.96 1.49 2.63
CA ARG A 43 -15.62 1.98 3.85
C ARG A 43 -16.87 2.78 3.51
N CYS A 44 -17.87 2.67 4.36
CA CYS A 44 -18.99 3.60 4.45
C CYS A 44 -19.04 4.17 5.86
N CYS A 45 -19.16 5.49 6.02
CA CYS A 45 -19.23 6.13 7.34
C CYS A 45 -18.11 5.66 8.31
N ARG A 46 -16.89 5.47 7.77
CA ARG A 46 -15.69 4.94 8.45
C ARG A 46 -15.77 3.46 8.89
N GLN A 47 -16.88 2.77 8.64
CA GLN A 47 -17.02 1.35 8.88
C GLN A 47 -16.61 0.57 7.63
N VAL A 48 -15.82 -0.49 7.81
CA VAL A 48 -15.38 -1.35 6.71
C VAL A 48 -16.59 -2.09 6.16
N ILE A 49 -16.77 -2.05 4.84
CA ILE A 49 -17.79 -2.87 4.17
C ILE A 49 -17.22 -4.29 4.02
N PRO A 50 -17.82 -5.32 4.66
CA PRO A 50 -17.34 -6.70 4.57
C PRO A 50 -17.52 -7.22 3.14
N LEU A 51 -16.51 -7.90 2.60
CA LEU A 51 -16.57 -8.42 1.23
C LEU A 51 -17.74 -9.40 1.07
N GLU A 52 -18.04 -10.17 2.12
CA GLU A 52 -19.11 -11.16 2.20
C GLU A 52 -20.50 -10.54 1.94
N SER A 53 -20.69 -9.26 2.29
CA SER A 53 -21.95 -8.54 2.04
C SER A 53 -22.18 -8.22 0.56
N VAL A 54 -21.12 -8.26 -0.25
CA VAL A 54 -21.16 -7.84 -1.67
C VAL A 54 -20.75 -8.95 -2.62
N ILE A 55 -20.12 -10.02 -2.12
CA ILE A 55 -19.46 -11.06 -2.92
C ILE A 55 -20.40 -11.72 -3.95
N ARG A 56 -21.69 -11.87 -3.64
CA ARG A 56 -22.70 -12.45 -4.54
C ARG A 56 -22.94 -11.63 -5.81
N PHE A 57 -22.58 -10.34 -5.79
CA PHE A 57 -22.74 -9.43 -6.92
C PHE A 57 -21.46 -9.26 -7.73
N MET A 58 -20.34 -9.77 -7.23
CA MET A 58 -19.03 -9.60 -7.82
C MET A 58 -18.73 -10.71 -8.83
N SER A 59 -17.97 -10.39 -9.88
CA SER A 59 -17.40 -11.41 -10.76
C SER A 59 -16.27 -12.17 -10.05
N ILE A 60 -16.01 -13.41 -10.48
CA ILE A 60 -14.90 -14.23 -9.97
C ILE A 60 -13.57 -13.48 -10.12
N ASP A 61 -13.38 -12.76 -11.22
CA ASP A 61 -12.15 -12.00 -11.48
C ASP A 61 -12.00 -10.81 -10.53
N LEU A 62 -13.08 -10.09 -10.22
CA LEU A 62 -13.04 -9.00 -9.26
C LEU A 62 -12.78 -9.51 -7.83
N ILE A 63 -13.33 -10.66 -7.46
CA ILE A 63 -13.05 -11.31 -6.17
C ILE A 63 -11.56 -11.65 -6.07
N ARG A 64 -11.00 -12.31 -7.10
CA ARG A 64 -9.57 -12.64 -7.17
C ARG A 64 -8.70 -11.39 -7.05
N LEU A 65 -8.98 -10.37 -7.86
CA LEU A 65 -8.26 -9.10 -7.83
C LEU A 65 -8.33 -8.44 -6.46
N PHE A 66 -9.49 -8.43 -5.82
CA PHE A 66 -9.65 -7.86 -4.47
C PHE A 66 -8.79 -8.58 -3.44
N HIS A 67 -8.72 -9.92 -3.47
CA HIS A 67 -7.85 -10.70 -2.59
C HIS A 67 -6.36 -10.45 -2.85
N GLU A 68 -5.96 -10.38 -4.12
CA GLU A 68 -4.58 -10.03 -4.50
C GLU A 68 -4.20 -8.64 -3.96
N LYS A 69 -5.07 -7.64 -4.16
CA LYS A 69 -4.85 -6.27 -3.66
C LYS A 69 -4.89 -6.18 -2.14
N LYS A 70 -5.74 -6.96 -1.47
CA LYS A 70 -5.72 -7.09 0.00
C LYS A 70 -4.34 -7.55 0.49
N LYS A 71 -3.74 -8.54 -0.17
CA LYS A 71 -2.40 -9.04 0.16
C LYS A 71 -1.32 -8.00 -0.15
N GLU A 72 -1.37 -7.39 -1.32
CA GLU A 72 -0.44 -6.33 -1.74
C GLU A 72 -0.45 -5.16 -0.74
N PHE A 73 -1.62 -4.55 -0.52
CA PHE A 73 -1.77 -3.40 0.37
C PHE A 73 -1.49 -3.75 1.84
N GLY A 74 -1.77 -4.98 2.26
CA GLY A 74 -1.41 -5.48 3.59
C GLY A 74 0.09 -5.74 3.80
N THR A 75 0.89 -5.79 2.72
CA THR A 75 2.33 -6.05 2.81
C THR A 75 3.09 -4.75 3.04
N LEU A 76 3.86 -4.63 4.13
CA LEU A 76 4.60 -3.41 4.46
C LEU A 76 5.73 -3.13 3.46
N LYS A 77 6.68 -4.05 3.36
CA LYS A 77 7.82 -3.95 2.44
C LYS A 77 7.52 -4.79 1.21
N ARG A 78 7.07 -4.16 0.12
CA ARG A 78 6.61 -4.85 -1.09
C ARG A 78 7.75 -5.07 -2.08
N VAL A 79 7.70 -6.19 -2.79
CA VAL A 79 8.54 -6.49 -3.96
C VAL A 79 7.63 -6.57 -5.18
N TYR A 80 7.94 -5.74 -6.16
CA TYR A 80 7.28 -5.72 -7.46
C TYR A 80 8.21 -6.30 -8.53
N CYS A 81 7.64 -6.78 -9.63
CA CYS A 81 8.41 -7.23 -10.77
C CYS A 81 9.34 -6.13 -11.28
N ALA A 82 10.65 -6.42 -11.35
CA ALA A 82 11.68 -5.49 -11.83
C ALA A 82 11.58 -5.14 -13.33
N ASN A 83 10.62 -5.70 -14.06
CA ASN A 83 10.26 -5.25 -15.41
C ASN A 83 9.25 -4.10 -15.29
N PRO A 84 9.61 -2.85 -15.66
CA PRO A 84 8.75 -1.68 -15.50
C PRO A 84 7.39 -1.81 -16.21
N SER A 85 7.36 -2.46 -17.38
CA SER A 85 6.11 -2.69 -18.13
C SER A 85 5.19 -3.73 -17.47
N CYS A 86 5.70 -4.53 -16.53
CA CYS A 86 4.93 -5.52 -15.79
C CYS A 86 4.52 -5.01 -14.41
N SER A 87 5.49 -4.60 -13.59
CA SER A 87 5.29 -4.03 -12.25
C SER A 87 4.31 -4.79 -11.32
N ARG A 88 4.10 -6.09 -11.57
CA ARG A 88 3.20 -6.93 -10.77
C ARG A 88 3.74 -7.11 -9.35
N PHE A 89 2.87 -7.10 -8.35
CA PHE A 89 3.22 -7.46 -6.98
C PHE A 89 3.63 -8.93 -6.89
N LEU A 90 4.79 -9.21 -6.29
CA LEU A 90 5.34 -10.56 -6.16
C LEU A 90 5.32 -11.10 -4.72
N GLY A 91 5.40 -10.21 -3.73
CA GLY A 91 5.39 -10.60 -2.32
C GLY A 91 6.08 -9.60 -1.42
N GLU A 92 6.41 -10.06 -0.22
CA GLU A 92 7.12 -9.28 0.79
C GLU A 92 8.63 -9.25 0.53
N GLN A 93 9.27 -8.20 1.03
CA GLN A 93 10.72 -8.08 1.04
C GLN A 93 11.27 -9.03 2.09
N ILE A 94 12.19 -9.90 1.68
CA ILE A 94 12.82 -10.86 2.57
C ILE A 94 14.27 -10.45 2.75
N ASP A 95 14.59 -9.99 3.95
CA ASP A 95 15.94 -9.66 4.38
C ASP A 95 16.63 -10.92 4.90
N GLY A 96 17.28 -11.65 4.00
CA GLY A 96 17.98 -12.88 4.36
C GLY A 96 18.75 -13.50 3.21
N LYS A 97 19.76 -14.30 3.54
CA LYS A 97 20.51 -15.13 2.60
C LYS A 97 20.13 -16.59 2.84
N ILE A 98 19.79 -17.33 1.79
CA ILE A 98 19.57 -18.79 1.92
C ILE A 98 20.92 -19.49 2.10
N ARG A 99 21.95 -18.99 1.42
CA ARG A 99 23.37 -19.37 1.57
C ARG A 99 24.22 -18.11 1.47
N HIS A 100 25.45 -18.10 2.00
CA HIS A 100 26.35 -16.93 2.07
C HIS A 100 26.44 -16.07 0.77
N TRP A 101 26.12 -16.64 -0.39
CA TRP A 101 26.24 -16.10 -1.75
C TRP A 101 24.95 -16.10 -2.59
N LEU A 102 23.82 -16.66 -2.12
CA LEU A 102 22.56 -16.70 -2.89
C LEU A 102 21.44 -15.90 -2.19
N TRP A 103 20.84 -14.98 -2.94
CA TRP A 103 19.67 -14.21 -2.50
C TRP A 103 18.39 -14.85 -3.03
N PRO A 104 17.31 -14.92 -2.22
CA PRO A 104 16.02 -15.35 -2.74
C PRO A 104 15.58 -14.41 -3.86
N SER A 105 14.90 -14.96 -4.87
CA SER A 105 14.28 -14.19 -5.94
C SER A 105 12.88 -14.68 -6.22
N TYR A 106 11.95 -13.77 -6.46
CA TYR A 106 10.66 -14.11 -7.05
C TYR A 106 10.80 -14.26 -8.57
N ILE A 107 10.04 -15.19 -9.14
CA ILE A 107 9.88 -15.35 -10.59
C ILE A 107 8.48 -14.87 -10.94
N CYS A 108 8.38 -13.85 -11.78
CA CYS A 108 7.11 -13.36 -12.29
C CYS A 108 6.67 -14.16 -13.51
N ASP A 109 5.38 -14.19 -13.81
CA ASP A 109 4.82 -14.82 -15.02
C ASP A 109 5.40 -14.25 -16.32
N CYS A 110 5.89 -13.00 -16.33
CA CYS A 110 6.63 -12.43 -17.46
C CYS A 110 8.09 -12.92 -17.55
N ALA A 111 8.42 -14.03 -16.88
CA ALA A 111 9.74 -14.64 -16.70
C ALA A 111 10.81 -13.76 -16.04
N THR A 112 10.48 -12.52 -15.63
CA THR A 112 11.43 -11.65 -14.95
C THR A 112 11.66 -12.11 -13.52
N ARG A 113 12.92 -12.34 -13.16
CA ARG A 113 13.33 -12.64 -11.79
C ARG A 113 13.64 -11.35 -11.05
N THR A 114 13.16 -11.22 -9.82
CA THR A 114 13.37 -10.04 -8.97
C THR A 114 13.94 -10.46 -7.62
N CYS A 115 15.02 -9.81 -7.20
CA CYS A 115 15.63 -10.06 -5.89
C CYS A 115 14.66 -9.66 -4.77
N THR A 116 14.41 -10.55 -3.81
CA THR A 116 13.48 -10.27 -2.71
C THR A 116 14.03 -9.24 -1.72
N ARG A 117 15.33 -8.93 -1.77
CA ARG A 117 15.97 -7.96 -0.88
C ARG A 117 16.14 -6.60 -1.52
N CYS A 118 16.92 -6.47 -2.60
CA CYS A 118 17.18 -5.17 -3.21
C CYS A 118 16.17 -4.78 -4.29
N LYS A 119 15.14 -5.60 -4.56
CA LYS A 119 14.05 -5.36 -5.53
C LYS A 119 14.52 -5.14 -6.99
N ALA A 120 15.81 -5.31 -7.26
CA ALA A 120 16.38 -5.23 -8.60
C ALA A 120 16.17 -6.53 -9.39
N ARG A 121 16.35 -6.44 -10.71
CA ARG A 121 16.36 -7.61 -11.60
C ARG A 121 17.44 -8.60 -11.11
N TYR A 122 17.04 -9.85 -10.96
CA TYR A 122 17.90 -10.93 -10.48
C TYR A 122 18.42 -11.76 -11.65
N SER A 123 19.74 -11.92 -11.70
CA SER A 123 20.43 -12.84 -12.61
C SER A 123 21.34 -13.74 -11.79
N PRO A 124 21.19 -15.08 -11.84
CA PRO A 124 22.03 -15.98 -11.05
C PRO A 124 23.53 -15.78 -11.24
N LEU A 125 23.96 -15.30 -12.41
CA LEU A 125 25.38 -15.18 -12.77
C LEU A 125 26.00 -13.81 -12.45
N SER A 126 25.19 -12.75 -12.39
CA SER A 126 25.69 -11.37 -12.30
C SER A 126 25.07 -10.55 -11.17
N HIS A 127 24.13 -11.11 -10.41
CA HIS A 127 23.46 -10.36 -9.37
C HIS A 127 24.37 -10.10 -8.17
N ARG A 128 24.67 -8.82 -7.93
CA ARG A 128 25.25 -8.34 -6.68
C ARG A 128 24.17 -7.56 -5.93
N CYS A 129 23.71 -8.13 -4.82
CA CYS A 129 22.70 -7.45 -3.99
C CYS A 129 23.34 -6.32 -3.19
N SER A 130 23.29 -5.10 -3.71
CA SER A 130 23.48 -3.89 -2.91
C SER A 130 22.09 -3.35 -2.53
N ALA A 131 21.77 -3.34 -1.24
CA ALA A 131 20.54 -2.72 -0.76
C ALA A 131 20.53 -1.18 -0.97
N ALA A 132 21.69 -0.60 -1.31
CA ALA A 132 21.92 0.84 -1.34
C ALA A 132 21.69 1.50 -2.71
N GLN A 133 21.45 0.73 -3.80
CA GLN A 133 21.51 1.30 -5.15
C GLN A 133 20.17 1.73 -5.75
N GLN A 134 19.03 1.30 -5.18
CA GLN A 134 17.74 1.75 -5.66
C GLN A 134 17.34 3.02 -4.91
N ASP A 135 16.97 4.05 -5.67
CA ASP A 135 16.41 5.32 -5.20
C ASP A 135 17.38 6.26 -4.46
N SER A 136 18.71 6.14 -4.64
CA SER A 136 19.68 7.04 -4.00
C SER A 136 19.38 8.52 -4.22
N ASP A 137 19.00 8.88 -5.45
CA ASP A 137 18.78 10.27 -5.84
C ASP A 137 17.48 10.81 -5.25
N VAL A 138 16.43 9.98 -5.22
CA VAL A 138 15.13 10.30 -4.59
C VAL A 138 15.31 10.43 -3.07
N LEU A 139 16.12 9.56 -2.46
CA LEU A 139 16.44 9.63 -1.04
C LEU A 139 17.27 10.87 -0.70
N ALA A 140 18.24 11.24 -1.53
CA ALA A 140 19.04 12.45 -1.36
C ALA A 140 18.20 13.72 -1.51
N LEU A 141 17.31 13.75 -2.51
CA LEU A 141 16.34 14.83 -2.68
C LEU A 141 15.43 14.93 -1.45
N GLY A 142 14.89 13.80 -0.98
CA GLY A 142 14.04 13.76 0.20
C GLY A 142 14.73 14.27 1.46
N GLN A 143 16.00 13.90 1.68
CA GLN A 143 16.79 14.42 2.79
C GLN A 143 16.94 15.95 2.71
N THR A 144 17.20 16.48 1.51
CA THR A 144 17.35 17.92 1.27
C THR A 144 16.03 18.67 1.46
N ALA A 145 14.91 18.07 1.06
CA ALA A 145 13.57 18.62 1.23
C ALA A 145 12.97 18.40 2.64
N GLY A 146 13.67 17.68 3.52
CA GLY A 146 13.17 17.34 4.86
C GLY A 146 12.05 16.29 4.86
N TRP A 147 11.92 15.49 3.80
CA TRP A 147 10.98 14.38 3.71
C TRP A 147 11.42 13.22 4.60
N GLN A 148 10.46 12.56 5.24
CA GLN A 148 10.72 11.50 6.20
C GLN A 148 10.31 10.13 5.68
N ARG A 149 11.15 9.11 5.89
CA ARG A 149 10.79 7.72 5.60
C ARG A 149 9.94 7.12 6.71
N CYS A 150 8.81 6.51 6.33
CA CYS A 150 7.99 5.68 7.20
C CYS A 150 8.84 4.58 7.87
N PRO A 151 8.75 4.36 9.19
CA PRO A 151 9.51 3.31 9.87
C PRO A 151 8.97 1.90 9.57
N GLY A 152 7.72 1.76 9.10
CA GLY A 152 7.11 0.47 8.77
C GLY A 152 7.40 -0.01 7.35
N CYS A 153 7.06 0.80 6.34
CA CYS A 153 7.19 0.43 4.92
C CYS A 153 8.35 1.10 4.19
N GLU A 154 9.08 1.99 4.86
CA GLU A 154 10.24 2.71 4.31
C GLU A 154 9.95 3.72 3.18
N GLN A 155 8.68 3.91 2.82
CA GLN A 155 8.26 4.90 1.84
C GLN A 155 8.55 6.33 2.32
N LEU A 156 8.96 7.18 1.40
CA LEU A 156 9.24 8.60 1.65
C LEU A 156 7.93 9.38 1.76
N ILE A 157 7.82 10.26 2.76
CA ILE A 157 6.62 11.01 3.09
C ILE A 157 7.00 12.48 3.23
N GLU A 158 6.29 13.34 2.50
CA GLU A 158 6.33 14.79 2.63
C GLU A 158 5.31 15.28 3.66
N LEU A 159 5.69 16.29 4.46
CA LEU A 159 4.80 17.00 5.36
C LEU A 159 4.81 18.48 4.97
N HIS A 160 3.72 18.94 4.34
CA HIS A 160 3.55 20.35 3.97
C HIS A 160 3.20 21.23 5.18
N HIS A 161 2.21 20.85 5.98
CA HIS A 161 1.70 21.61 7.12
C HIS A 161 1.11 20.67 8.19
N GLY A 162 0.94 21.18 9.41
CA GLY A 162 0.24 20.48 10.51
C GLY A 162 1.13 19.79 11.55
N CYS A 163 0.51 18.88 12.31
CA CYS A 163 1.13 18.15 13.42
C CYS A 163 2.16 17.11 12.93
N PHE A 164 3.14 16.79 13.76
CA PHE A 164 4.14 15.74 13.53
C PHE A 164 3.60 14.31 13.74
N HIS A 165 2.31 14.14 14.02
CA HIS A 165 1.63 12.84 13.95
C HIS A 165 1.41 12.47 12.49
N MET A 166 2.18 11.50 11.99
CA MET A 166 2.03 11.00 10.64
C MET A 166 1.39 9.62 10.66
N THR A 167 0.41 9.40 9.79
CA THR A 167 -0.17 8.08 9.51
C THR A 167 0.15 7.70 8.07
N CYS A 168 1.08 6.77 7.88
CA CYS A 168 1.45 6.29 6.55
C CYS A 168 0.27 5.55 5.88
N ARG A 169 0.29 5.44 4.55
CA ARG A 169 -0.65 4.59 3.78
C ARG A 169 -0.64 3.13 4.27
N CYS A 170 0.53 2.62 4.69
CA CYS A 170 0.68 1.31 5.32
C CYS A 170 0.14 1.23 6.78
N LYS A 171 -0.56 2.27 7.24
CA LYS A 171 -1.19 2.41 8.57
C LYS A 171 -0.22 2.55 9.75
N THR A 172 1.08 2.61 9.50
CA THR A 172 2.05 2.91 10.55
C THR A 172 1.90 4.36 11.01
N GLU A 173 1.65 4.55 12.30
CA GLU A 173 1.61 5.85 12.96
C GLU A 173 2.95 6.16 13.62
N PHE A 174 3.55 7.30 13.29
CA PHE A 174 4.88 7.65 13.75
C PHE A 174 5.07 9.17 13.92
N CYS A 175 6.09 9.54 14.68
CA CYS A 175 6.52 10.94 14.79
C CYS A 175 7.34 11.33 13.56
N TYR A 176 6.92 12.37 12.84
CA TYR A 176 7.61 12.84 11.65
C TYR A 176 9.04 13.35 11.93
N VAL A 177 9.31 13.86 13.14
CA VAL A 177 10.62 14.39 13.52
C VAL A 177 11.66 13.29 13.74
N CYS A 178 11.29 12.22 14.46
CA CYS A 178 12.26 11.21 14.93
C CYS A 178 11.98 9.79 14.43
N ARG A 179 10.88 9.58 13.70
CA ARG A 179 10.42 8.28 13.18
C ARG A 179 10.03 7.25 14.24
N ALA A 180 10.04 7.62 15.52
CA ALA A 180 9.57 6.72 16.58
C ALA A 180 8.08 6.43 16.41
N LYS A 181 7.64 5.29 16.96
CA LYS A 181 6.21 4.96 17.05
C LYS A 181 5.46 6.14 17.70
N TRP A 182 4.29 6.48 17.17
CA TRP A 182 3.54 7.61 17.70
C TRP A 182 3.32 7.47 19.22
N LYS A 183 3.49 8.59 19.96
CA LYS A 183 3.49 8.65 21.43
C LYS A 183 4.60 7.86 22.16
N SER A 184 5.69 7.48 21.48
CA SER A 184 6.86 6.86 22.12
C SER A 184 8.09 7.78 22.17
N CYS A 185 7.92 9.10 22.00
CA CYS A 185 8.99 10.10 22.04
C CYS A 185 8.51 11.41 22.67
N ALA A 186 9.45 12.25 23.11
CA ALA A 186 9.17 13.58 23.68
C ALA A 186 9.29 14.74 22.67
N CYS A 187 9.25 14.44 21.35
CA CYS A 187 9.27 15.47 20.32
C CYS A 187 8.07 16.42 20.45
N PRO A 188 8.20 17.69 20.03
CA PRO A 188 7.06 18.59 19.93
C PRO A 188 5.98 17.97 19.03
N GLN A 189 4.73 18.36 19.25
CA GLN A 189 3.62 17.87 18.44
C GLN A 189 3.42 18.70 17.17
N TRP A 190 3.81 19.97 17.12
CA TRP A 190 3.72 20.82 15.93
C TRP A 190 4.82 21.89 15.92
N ASP A 191 4.99 22.57 14.78
CA ASP A 191 5.83 23.76 14.62
C ASP A 191 4.93 24.90 14.12
N GLU A 192 4.87 26.00 14.87
CA GLU A 192 4.01 27.17 14.57
C GLU A 192 4.35 27.81 13.21
N ARG A 193 5.57 27.61 12.71
CA ARG A 193 6.00 28.12 11.39
C ARG A 193 5.46 27.29 10.21
N ARG A 194 4.75 26.19 10.50
CA ARG A 194 4.14 25.26 9.52
C ARG A 194 2.62 25.15 9.68
N LEU A 195 2.00 26.16 10.30
CA LEU A 195 0.55 26.33 10.41
C LEU A 195 0.02 27.16 9.23
#